data_AF-A0A9W4HX59-F1
#
_entry.id   AF-A0A9W4HX59-F1
#
_cell.length_a   1.000
_cell.length_b   1.000
_cell.length_c   1.000
_cell.angle_alpha   90.00
_cell.angle_beta   90.00
_cell.angle_gamma   90.00
#
_symmetry.space_group_name_H-M   'P 1'
#
loop_
_entity.id
_entity.type
_entity.pdbx_description
1 polymer ?
#
loop_
_entity_poly.entity_id
_entity_poly.type
_entity_poly.pdbx_seq_one_letter_code
_entity_poly.pdbx_strand_id
1 'polypeptide(L)'
;MSLPLQLPETFAQVSRFKILYPSPSPIHPLPSIAPARVSPHQPLISVYAKREDHSSPLACSGNKYRKLEYIVPDILSQAPVYHYHENNASPPGPLNGPATTLVTEGAIQSNHTVQVAALARKLGLKALILLHRGTGGGLRAASNKEAFQRSGNVQINHLLGAEVRTCEPGDPLAHDATPLLDQLRASGETPYWIPGGASLHPLGGLGYARAAFEIAAQEKEIGLGGSGRFDYVFVACGSGSTVGGLVAGFKLLEKLGEAPRKVIGILNSPTQPRAYHEERVLRFARKAGSFIGLHEEDIGAQDVTLDDRFVGSAYGVLDDQGNEALKIMAQNEGMILDPVYTSKVARGMMHWVKEREVAEPGLDGTNVLFIHTGGQAALGAYVDVD
;
A
#
# COMPACT_ATOMS: atom_id res chain seq x y z
N MET A 1 -4.81 -3.81 27.83
CA MET A 1 -5.07 -4.69 26.66
C MET A 1 -6.06 -3.95 25.79
N SER A 2 -5.74 -3.66 24.53
CA SER A 2 -6.69 -3.06 23.59
C SER A 2 -7.90 -4.00 23.42
N LEU A 3 -9.11 -3.45 23.35
CA LEU A 3 -10.31 -4.25 23.11
C LEU A 3 -10.18 -5.00 21.76
N PRO A 4 -10.71 -6.23 21.64
CA PRO A 4 -10.68 -6.95 20.38
C PRO A 4 -11.43 -6.15 19.31
N LEU A 5 -10.80 -5.96 18.15
CA LEU A 5 -11.40 -5.23 17.04
C LEU A 5 -12.72 -5.89 16.61
N GLN A 6 -13.83 -5.19 16.81
CA GLN A 6 -15.15 -5.66 16.41
C GLN A 6 -15.36 -5.39 14.92
N LEU A 7 -15.68 -6.45 14.17
CA LEU A 7 -16.04 -6.37 12.76
C LEU A 7 -17.46 -6.90 12.58
N PRO A 8 -18.22 -6.39 11.59
CA PRO A 8 -19.49 -6.99 11.18
C PRO A 8 -19.31 -8.47 10.82
N GLU A 9 -20.34 -9.27 11.04
CA GLU A 9 -20.29 -10.73 10.87
C GLU A 9 -19.73 -11.15 9.51
N THR A 10 -20.25 -10.57 8.42
CA THR A 10 -19.78 -10.86 7.05
C THR A 10 -18.28 -10.63 6.90
N PHE A 11 -17.75 -9.54 7.46
CA PHE A 11 -16.32 -9.25 7.36
C PHE A 11 -15.50 -10.13 8.32
N ALA A 12 -16.02 -10.44 9.51
CA ALA A 12 -15.36 -11.29 10.49
C ALA A 12 -15.16 -12.73 9.99
N GLN A 13 -16.04 -13.23 9.12
CA GLN A 13 -15.96 -14.56 8.51
C GLN A 13 -14.91 -14.68 7.39
N VAL A 14 -14.42 -13.54 6.86
CA VAL A 14 -13.38 -13.57 5.82
C VAL A 14 -12.07 -14.08 6.41
N SER A 15 -11.57 -15.19 5.85
CA SER A 15 -10.35 -15.85 6.34
C SER A 15 -9.15 -14.90 6.32
N ARG A 16 -8.38 -14.93 7.42
CA ARG A 16 -7.19 -14.09 7.61
C ARG A 16 -6.08 -14.89 8.28
N PHE A 17 -4.91 -14.88 7.69
CA PHE A 17 -3.68 -15.39 8.27
C PHE A 17 -2.89 -14.24 8.93
N LYS A 18 -2.51 -14.39 10.21
CA LYS A 18 -1.83 -13.32 10.94
C LYS A 18 -0.34 -13.26 10.59
N ILE A 19 0.05 -12.18 9.91
CA ILE A 19 1.44 -11.84 9.57
C ILE A 19 1.91 -10.68 10.45
N LEU A 20 1.03 -9.71 10.71
CA LEU A 20 1.33 -8.52 11.49
C LEU A 20 1.52 -8.85 12.98
N TYR A 21 2.09 -7.91 13.73
CA TYR A 21 2.10 -7.99 15.19
C TYR A 21 0.66 -8.08 15.75
N PRO A 22 0.45 -8.67 16.93
CA PRO A 22 -0.87 -8.76 17.54
C PRO A 22 -1.51 -7.39 17.85
N SER A 23 -0.68 -6.38 18.14
CA SER A 23 -1.12 -5.00 18.33
C SER A 23 -1.32 -4.28 17.00
N PRO A 24 -2.35 -3.42 16.87
CA PRO A 24 -2.47 -2.46 15.78
C PRO A 24 -1.16 -1.71 15.49
N SER A 25 -0.92 -1.36 14.23
CA SER A 25 0.23 -0.52 13.91
C SER A 25 0.06 0.85 14.60
N PRO A 26 1.10 1.36 15.27
CA PRO A 26 0.93 2.50 16.18
C PRO A 26 0.58 3.77 15.41
N ILE A 27 -0.18 4.64 16.07
CA ILE A 27 -0.45 6.00 15.62
C ILE A 27 0.16 6.97 16.62
N HIS A 28 0.91 7.96 16.15
CA HIS A 28 1.52 8.99 16.99
C HIS A 28 1.42 10.37 16.31
N PRO A 29 1.43 11.46 17.09
CA PRO A 29 1.40 12.82 16.52
C PRO A 29 2.70 13.15 15.76
N LEU A 30 2.58 14.09 14.82
CA LEU A 30 3.65 14.75 14.07
C LEU A 30 3.60 16.27 14.33
N PRO A 31 4.02 16.72 15.53
CA PRO A 31 3.80 18.09 15.98
C PRO A 31 4.57 19.13 15.15
N SER A 32 5.70 18.78 14.53
CA SER A 32 6.48 19.72 13.71
C SER A 32 5.81 20.02 12.37
N ILE A 33 4.91 19.15 11.93
CA ILE A 33 4.17 19.28 10.68
C ILE A 33 2.84 20.05 10.88
N ALA A 34 2.33 20.08 12.10
CA ALA A 34 1.13 20.85 12.42
C ALA A 34 1.41 22.37 12.29
N PRO A 35 0.54 23.14 11.62
CA PRO A 35 0.76 24.56 11.43
C PRO A 35 0.53 25.30 12.76
N ALA A 36 1.35 26.31 13.02
CA ALA A 36 1.15 27.18 14.16
C ALA A 36 -0.21 27.89 14.06
N ARG A 37 -0.92 27.99 15.19
CA ARG A 37 -2.19 28.71 15.27
C ARG A 37 -1.94 30.21 15.21
N VAL A 38 -2.51 30.89 14.21
CA VAL A 38 -2.33 32.34 14.00
C VAL A 38 -3.40 33.16 14.73
N SER A 39 -4.56 32.57 15.05
CA SER A 39 -5.66 33.23 15.77
C SER A 39 -6.46 32.24 16.64
N PRO A 40 -7.00 32.68 17.80
CA PRO A 40 -7.91 31.88 18.64
C PRO A 40 -9.19 31.40 17.94
N HIS A 41 -9.53 31.94 16.78
CA HIS A 41 -10.69 31.52 15.98
C HIS A 41 -10.31 30.67 14.76
N GLN A 42 -9.01 30.49 14.51
CA GLN A 42 -8.54 29.62 13.43
C GLN A 42 -8.71 28.15 13.87
N PRO A 43 -9.35 27.30 13.06
CA PRO A 43 -9.47 25.88 13.34
C PRO A 43 -8.09 25.22 13.54
N LEU A 44 -7.98 24.34 14.52
CA LEU A 44 -6.73 23.60 14.76
C LEU A 44 -6.54 22.54 13.66
N ILE A 45 -5.31 22.32 13.20
CA ILE A 45 -4.97 21.17 12.35
C ILE A 45 -3.97 20.33 13.13
N SER A 46 -4.35 19.10 13.47
CA SER A 46 -3.47 18.13 14.13
C SER A 46 -3.03 17.09 13.11
N VAL A 47 -1.75 16.72 13.12
CA VAL A 47 -1.18 15.77 12.15
C VAL A 47 -0.63 14.55 12.90
N TYR A 48 -0.89 13.36 12.36
CA TYR A 48 -0.51 12.09 12.96
C TYR A 48 0.05 11.13 11.90
N ALA A 49 0.86 10.16 12.31
CA ALA A 49 1.35 9.08 11.46
C ALA A 49 0.87 7.72 11.96
N LYS A 50 0.27 6.90 11.07
CA LYS A 50 0.06 5.46 11.28
C LYS A 50 1.23 4.66 10.71
N ARG A 51 1.91 3.91 11.56
CA ARG A 51 3.21 3.28 11.28
C ARG A 51 3.09 1.87 10.70
N GLU A 52 2.52 1.77 9.50
CA GLU A 52 2.44 0.50 8.78
C GLU A 52 3.84 -0.05 8.43
N ASP A 53 4.84 0.83 8.34
CA ASP A 53 6.26 0.50 8.24
C ASP A 53 6.77 -0.36 9.40
N HIS A 54 6.12 -0.33 10.57
CA HIS A 54 6.49 -1.14 11.75
C HIS A 54 5.43 -2.21 12.11
N SER A 55 4.54 -2.54 11.19
CA SER A 55 3.40 -3.44 11.46
C SER A 55 3.75 -4.93 11.53
N SER A 56 4.89 -5.37 11.01
CA SER A 56 5.23 -6.79 10.85
C SER A 56 6.64 -7.12 11.36
N PRO A 57 6.86 -8.33 11.92
CA PRO A 57 8.19 -8.83 12.24
C PRO A 57 9.00 -9.28 11.01
N LEU A 58 8.36 -9.37 9.84
CA LEU A 58 9.03 -9.78 8.61
C LEU A 58 9.85 -8.64 7.99
N ALA A 59 10.83 -9.02 7.17
CA ALA A 59 11.77 -8.10 6.53
C ALA A 59 11.05 -6.92 5.84
N CYS A 60 11.59 -5.72 6.04
CA CYS A 60 11.13 -4.49 5.38
C CYS A 60 9.60 -4.31 5.48
N SER A 61 9.13 -4.32 6.73
CA SER A 61 7.73 -4.12 7.10
C SER A 61 7.08 -2.94 6.38
N GLY A 62 5.78 -3.06 6.11
CA GLY A 62 5.04 -2.11 5.30
C GLY A 62 3.68 -2.64 4.88
N ASN A 63 3.03 -1.88 4.00
CA ASN A 63 1.62 -2.09 3.68
C ASN A 63 1.25 -3.41 2.99
N LYS A 64 2.18 -4.11 2.34
CA LYS A 64 1.82 -5.30 1.54
C LYS A 64 1.51 -6.48 2.44
N TYR A 65 2.16 -6.62 3.60
CA TYR A 65 1.84 -7.67 4.56
C TYR A 65 0.37 -7.65 4.98
N ARG A 66 -0.20 -6.47 5.24
CA ARG A 66 -1.62 -6.33 5.58
C ARG A 66 -2.54 -6.87 4.47
N LYS A 67 -2.19 -6.67 3.19
CA LYS A 67 -2.94 -7.24 2.06
C LYS A 67 -2.76 -8.76 2.01
N LEU A 68 -1.53 -9.22 2.18
CA LEU A 68 -1.17 -10.63 2.10
C LEU A 68 -1.85 -11.47 3.19
N GLU A 69 -2.15 -10.92 4.37
CA GLU A 69 -2.91 -11.64 5.42
C GLU A 69 -4.23 -12.25 4.92
N TYR A 70 -4.88 -11.61 3.95
CA TYR A 70 -6.13 -12.11 3.36
C TYR A 70 -5.92 -12.98 2.12
N ILE A 71 -4.72 -12.99 1.56
CA ILE A 71 -4.36 -13.81 0.37
C ILE A 71 -3.81 -15.17 0.81
N VAL A 72 -3.05 -15.21 1.91
CA VAL A 72 -2.43 -16.44 2.43
C VAL A 72 -3.41 -17.60 2.65
N PRO A 73 -4.66 -17.39 3.13
CA PRO A 73 -5.63 -18.48 3.22
C PRO A 73 -5.88 -19.19 1.89
N ASP A 74 -5.94 -18.47 0.76
CA ASP A 74 -6.08 -19.09 -0.57
C ASP A 74 -4.80 -19.82 -0.98
N ILE A 75 -3.63 -19.18 -0.78
CA ILE A 75 -2.29 -19.77 -1.03
C ILE A 75 -2.13 -21.15 -0.36
N LEU A 76 -2.57 -21.26 0.89
CA LEU A 76 -2.43 -22.48 1.71
C LEU A 76 -3.60 -23.47 1.55
N SER A 77 -4.65 -23.10 0.82
CA SER A 77 -5.79 -23.98 0.61
C SER A 77 -5.42 -25.20 -0.22
N GLN A 78 -6.25 -26.25 -0.19
CA GLN A 78 -6.04 -27.44 -1.02
C GLN A 78 -6.41 -27.23 -2.49
N ALA A 79 -7.16 -26.16 -2.78
CA ALA A 79 -7.60 -25.82 -4.14
C ALA A 79 -7.62 -24.28 -4.33
N PRO A 80 -6.44 -23.61 -4.33
CA PRO A 80 -6.37 -22.16 -4.51
C PRO A 80 -7.03 -21.72 -5.81
N VAL A 81 -7.76 -20.61 -5.79
CA VAL A 81 -8.55 -20.12 -6.95
C VAL A 81 -8.12 -18.75 -7.48
N TYR A 82 -7.25 -18.03 -6.77
CA TYR A 82 -6.82 -16.68 -7.15
C TYR A 82 -5.35 -16.61 -7.61
N HIS A 83 -4.82 -17.73 -8.11
CA HIS A 83 -3.40 -17.95 -8.41
C HIS A 83 -2.94 -17.52 -9.82
N TYR A 84 -3.81 -16.90 -10.61
CA TYR A 84 -3.60 -16.66 -12.05
C TYR A 84 -3.08 -15.25 -12.37
N HIS A 85 -2.39 -15.11 -13.50
CA HIS A 85 -1.95 -13.83 -14.06
C HIS A 85 -3.12 -13.04 -14.65
N GLU A 86 -3.19 -11.74 -14.41
CA GLU A 86 -4.31 -10.87 -14.80
C GLU A 86 -4.55 -10.79 -16.32
N ASN A 87 -3.50 -11.00 -17.13
CA ASN A 87 -3.59 -10.99 -18.59
C ASN A 87 -3.98 -12.36 -19.18
N ASN A 88 -4.24 -13.37 -18.35
CA ASN A 88 -4.71 -14.65 -18.83
C ASN A 88 -6.21 -14.55 -19.22
N ALA A 89 -6.50 -14.71 -20.51
CA ALA A 89 -7.85 -14.60 -21.07
C ALA A 89 -8.83 -15.66 -20.53
N SER A 90 -8.33 -16.77 -19.99
CA SER A 90 -9.15 -17.82 -19.37
C SER A 90 -8.42 -18.32 -18.14
N PRO A 91 -8.77 -17.82 -16.94
CA PRO A 91 -8.14 -18.25 -15.71
C PRO A 91 -8.22 -19.78 -15.60
N PRO A 92 -7.11 -20.45 -15.27
CA PRO A 92 -7.14 -21.87 -14.98
C PRO A 92 -8.14 -22.14 -13.83
N GLY A 93 -8.66 -23.37 -13.79
CA GLY A 93 -9.38 -23.85 -12.62
C GLY A 93 -8.53 -23.81 -11.34
N PRO A 94 -9.07 -24.28 -10.21
CA PRO A 94 -8.32 -24.35 -8.97
C PRO A 94 -6.98 -25.09 -9.14
N LEU A 95 -5.95 -24.67 -8.41
CA LEU A 95 -4.72 -25.46 -8.32
C LEU A 95 -5.01 -26.84 -7.72
N ASN A 96 -4.26 -27.86 -8.15
CA ASN A 96 -4.35 -29.20 -7.59
C ASN A 96 -3.36 -29.33 -6.42
N GLY A 97 -3.77 -28.87 -5.24
CA GLY A 97 -2.95 -28.82 -4.03
C GLY A 97 -2.51 -27.41 -3.64
N PRO A 98 -1.89 -27.27 -2.45
CA PRO A 98 -1.39 -25.98 -1.96
C PRO A 98 -0.24 -25.45 -2.81
N ALA A 99 -0.07 -24.13 -2.82
CA ALA A 99 1.03 -23.50 -3.56
C ALA A 99 2.40 -23.95 -3.03
N THR A 100 3.35 -24.19 -3.95
CA THR A 100 4.76 -24.50 -3.61
C THR A 100 5.68 -23.31 -3.86
N THR A 101 5.30 -22.42 -4.78
CA THR A 101 6.09 -21.26 -5.21
C THR A 101 5.21 -20.03 -5.30
N LEU A 102 5.61 -18.93 -4.66
CA LEU A 102 5.00 -17.61 -4.88
C LEU A 102 5.72 -16.92 -6.03
N VAL A 103 4.95 -16.46 -7.02
CA VAL A 103 5.46 -15.74 -8.18
C VAL A 103 4.92 -14.31 -8.15
N THR A 104 5.79 -13.31 -8.27
CA THR A 104 5.37 -11.91 -8.27
C THR A 104 6.29 -11.04 -9.12
N GLU A 105 5.95 -9.77 -9.23
CA GLU A 105 6.65 -8.82 -10.06
C GLU A 105 6.76 -7.40 -9.47
N GLY A 106 7.62 -6.60 -10.07
CA GLY A 106 7.63 -5.16 -9.88
C GLY A 106 8.82 -4.47 -10.55
N ALA A 107 8.92 -3.16 -10.38
CA ALA A 107 10.14 -2.44 -10.74
C ALA A 107 11.34 -2.91 -9.89
N ILE A 108 12.56 -2.58 -10.32
CA ILE A 108 13.81 -2.99 -9.66
C ILE A 108 13.79 -2.83 -8.14
N GLN A 109 13.37 -1.66 -7.63
CA GLN A 109 13.31 -1.38 -6.19
C GLN A 109 11.92 -1.64 -5.57
N SER A 110 11.17 -2.62 -6.07
CA SER A 110 9.82 -2.91 -5.59
C SER A 110 9.81 -3.42 -4.14
N ASN A 111 9.15 -2.67 -3.24
CA ASN A 111 8.88 -3.11 -1.87
C ASN A 111 7.97 -4.36 -1.82
N HIS A 112 7.14 -4.55 -2.85
CA HIS A 112 6.21 -5.68 -2.91
C HIS A 112 6.94 -7.01 -3.02
N THR A 113 7.99 -7.07 -3.84
CA THR A 113 8.72 -8.30 -4.12
C THR A 113 9.43 -8.79 -2.87
N VAL A 114 10.02 -7.87 -2.08
CA VAL A 114 10.62 -8.18 -0.77
C VAL A 114 9.59 -8.76 0.20
N GLN A 115 8.41 -8.15 0.30
CA GLN A 115 7.39 -8.62 1.24
C GLN A 115 6.78 -9.98 0.82
N VAL A 116 6.70 -10.26 -0.49
CA VAL A 116 6.30 -11.59 -0.99
C VAL A 116 7.41 -12.63 -0.75
N ALA A 117 8.68 -12.29 -0.99
CA ALA A 117 9.80 -13.21 -0.72
C ALA A 117 9.92 -13.56 0.78
N ALA A 118 9.77 -12.56 1.65
CA ALA A 118 9.78 -12.77 3.10
C ALA A 118 8.58 -13.60 3.56
N LEU A 119 7.40 -13.39 2.96
CA LEU A 119 6.23 -14.23 3.20
C LEU A 119 6.49 -15.68 2.75
N ALA A 120 7.03 -15.90 1.55
CA ALA A 120 7.36 -17.23 1.06
C ALA A 120 8.27 -17.97 2.06
N ARG A 121 9.29 -17.28 2.59
CA ARG A 121 10.18 -17.85 3.62
C ARG A 121 9.43 -18.18 4.92
N LYS A 122 8.54 -17.30 5.40
CA LYS A 122 7.70 -17.57 6.56
C LYS A 122 6.82 -18.82 6.36
N LEU A 123 6.34 -19.05 5.14
CA LEU A 123 5.45 -20.16 4.80
C LEU A 123 6.20 -21.44 4.37
N GLY A 124 7.53 -21.42 4.27
CA GLY A 124 8.30 -22.55 3.76
C GLY A 124 8.18 -22.77 2.24
N LEU A 125 7.77 -21.74 1.49
CA LEU A 125 7.58 -21.76 0.04
C LEU A 125 8.79 -21.17 -0.71
N LYS A 126 8.91 -21.48 -1.99
CA LYS A 126 9.84 -20.80 -2.90
C LYS A 126 9.29 -19.43 -3.30
N ALA A 127 10.17 -18.51 -3.69
CA ALA A 127 9.81 -17.22 -4.26
C ALA A 127 10.52 -17.02 -5.60
N LEU A 128 9.75 -16.68 -6.64
CA LEU A 128 10.26 -16.24 -7.93
C LEU A 128 9.78 -14.82 -8.19
N ILE A 129 10.72 -13.92 -8.48
CA ILE A 129 10.46 -12.50 -8.71
C ILE A 129 10.85 -12.12 -10.13
N LEU A 130 9.94 -11.46 -10.83
CA LEU A 130 10.20 -10.76 -12.09
C LEU A 130 10.43 -9.27 -11.83
N LEU A 131 11.64 -8.78 -12.10
CA LEU A 131 12.00 -7.37 -11.97
C LEU A 131 12.04 -6.70 -13.34
N HIS A 132 11.20 -5.70 -13.54
CA HIS A 132 11.07 -5.01 -14.83
C HIS A 132 11.97 -3.78 -14.90
N ARG A 133 12.98 -3.79 -15.79
CA ARG A 133 13.87 -2.63 -16.03
C ARG A 133 13.18 -1.47 -16.73
N GLY A 134 12.18 -1.78 -17.57
CA GLY A 134 11.41 -0.79 -18.31
C GLY A 134 10.35 -0.06 -17.48
N THR A 135 10.05 -0.53 -16.27
CA THR A 135 9.01 0.07 -15.43
C THR A 135 9.54 1.29 -14.66
N GLY A 136 9.03 2.46 -15.02
CA GLY A 136 9.34 3.72 -14.34
C GLY A 136 10.56 4.45 -14.88
N GLY A 137 10.95 5.51 -14.17
CA GLY A 137 12.11 6.34 -14.46
C GLY A 137 13.27 6.17 -13.46
N GLY A 138 13.07 5.45 -12.34
CA GLY A 138 14.08 5.37 -11.27
C GLY A 138 15.45 4.88 -11.73
N LEU A 139 15.53 3.74 -12.42
CA LEU A 139 16.80 3.24 -12.96
C LEU A 139 17.43 4.19 -13.98
N ARG A 140 16.61 4.84 -14.81
CA ARG A 140 17.09 5.79 -15.82
C ARG A 140 17.67 7.06 -15.17
N ALA A 141 17.02 7.54 -14.11
CA ALA A 141 17.38 8.76 -13.40
C ALA A 141 18.49 8.54 -12.34
N ALA A 142 18.74 7.30 -11.93
CA ALA A 142 19.79 6.99 -10.97
C ALA A 142 21.17 7.45 -11.49
N SER A 143 21.88 8.21 -10.66
CA SER A 143 23.28 8.60 -10.88
C SER A 143 24.18 7.38 -10.96
N ASN A 144 23.97 6.40 -10.08
CA ASN A 144 24.66 5.14 -10.04
C ASN A 144 23.70 3.99 -10.38
N LYS A 145 23.63 3.66 -11.67
CA LYS A 145 22.77 2.57 -12.20
C LYS A 145 23.17 1.20 -11.67
N GLU A 146 24.45 0.98 -11.37
CA GLU A 146 24.90 -0.31 -10.82
C GLU A 146 24.41 -0.47 -9.38
N ALA A 147 24.61 0.56 -8.54
CA ALA A 147 24.10 0.57 -7.17
C ALA A 147 22.58 0.40 -7.15
N PHE A 148 21.84 1.11 -8.01
CA PHE A 148 20.39 1.02 -8.08
C PHE A 148 19.88 -0.40 -8.37
N GLN A 149 20.65 -1.20 -9.12
CA GLN A 149 20.28 -2.56 -9.49
C GLN A 149 20.73 -3.62 -8.49
N ARG A 150 21.68 -3.30 -7.60
CA ARG A 150 22.28 -4.29 -6.70
C ARG A 150 21.95 -4.08 -5.23
N SER A 151 21.59 -2.87 -4.83
CA SER A 151 21.35 -2.48 -3.43
C SER A 151 19.86 -2.46 -3.09
N GLY A 152 19.55 -2.14 -1.83
CA GLY A 152 18.18 -1.98 -1.35
C GLY A 152 17.36 -3.25 -1.52
N ASN A 153 16.17 -3.12 -2.11
CA ASN A 153 15.22 -4.23 -2.23
C ASN A 153 15.77 -5.41 -3.05
N VAL A 154 16.62 -5.16 -4.07
CA VAL A 154 17.20 -6.25 -4.87
C VAL A 154 18.12 -7.13 -4.01
N GLN A 155 19.00 -6.50 -3.22
CA GLN A 155 19.89 -7.20 -2.30
C GLN A 155 19.10 -8.05 -1.29
N ILE A 156 18.03 -7.47 -0.74
CA ILE A 156 17.18 -8.13 0.25
C ILE A 156 16.45 -9.32 -0.35
N ASN A 157 15.94 -9.21 -1.59
CA ASN A 157 15.33 -10.35 -2.29
C ASN A 157 16.29 -11.54 -2.42
N HIS A 158 17.56 -11.29 -2.75
CA HIS A 158 18.58 -12.34 -2.81
C HIS A 158 18.92 -12.93 -1.42
N LEU A 159 18.99 -12.12 -0.37
CA LEU A 159 19.22 -12.59 1.01
C LEU A 159 18.04 -13.44 1.52
N LEU A 160 16.82 -13.10 1.10
CA LEU A 160 15.64 -13.93 1.30
C LEU A 160 15.60 -15.15 0.38
N GLY A 161 16.66 -15.42 -0.40
CA GLY A 161 16.80 -16.57 -1.27
C GLY A 161 15.79 -16.63 -2.42
N ALA A 162 15.20 -15.51 -2.82
CA ALA A 162 14.30 -15.50 -3.96
C ALA A 162 15.08 -15.74 -5.27
N GLU A 163 14.47 -16.48 -6.20
CA GLU A 163 14.93 -16.51 -7.58
C GLU A 163 14.52 -15.20 -8.24
N VAL A 164 15.48 -14.39 -8.67
CA VAL A 164 15.22 -13.07 -9.27
C VAL A 164 15.57 -13.15 -10.75
N ARG A 165 14.57 -12.91 -11.62
CA ARG A 165 14.75 -12.74 -13.06
C ARG A 165 14.48 -11.28 -13.42
N THR A 166 15.38 -10.70 -14.19
CA THR A 166 15.23 -9.32 -14.66
C THR A 166 14.72 -9.33 -16.10
N CYS A 167 13.60 -8.65 -16.34
CA CYS A 167 13.02 -8.47 -17.66
C CYS A 167 13.49 -7.16 -18.27
N GLU A 168 14.04 -7.25 -19.49
CA GLU A 168 14.41 -6.08 -20.28
C GLU A 168 13.16 -5.40 -20.87
N PRO A 169 13.26 -4.11 -21.24
CA PRO A 169 12.18 -3.46 -21.98
C PRO A 169 11.82 -4.22 -23.26
N GLY A 170 10.56 -4.61 -23.42
CA GLY A 170 10.07 -5.37 -24.57
C GLY A 170 10.16 -6.89 -24.43
N ASP A 171 10.65 -7.41 -23.30
CA ASP A 171 10.58 -8.85 -22.99
C ASP A 171 9.11 -9.31 -22.93
N PRO A 172 8.68 -10.32 -23.70
CA PRO A 172 7.32 -10.85 -23.63
C PRO A 172 6.90 -11.29 -22.21
N LEU A 173 7.85 -11.78 -21.40
CA LEU A 173 7.59 -12.16 -20.01
C LEU A 173 7.23 -10.95 -19.12
N ALA A 174 7.57 -9.73 -19.53
CA ALA A 174 7.16 -8.51 -18.85
C ALA A 174 5.68 -8.17 -19.07
N HIS A 175 5.05 -8.77 -20.07
CA HIS A 175 3.65 -8.54 -20.42
C HIS A 175 2.76 -9.72 -20.05
N ASP A 176 3.26 -10.95 -20.18
CA ASP A 176 2.51 -12.15 -19.82
C ASP A 176 3.43 -13.20 -19.18
N ALA A 177 3.24 -13.42 -17.88
CA ALA A 177 3.94 -14.46 -17.14
C ALA A 177 3.31 -15.86 -17.30
N THR A 178 2.21 -16.02 -18.05
CA THR A 178 1.53 -17.31 -18.22
C THR A 178 2.46 -18.43 -18.69
N PRO A 179 3.34 -18.23 -19.71
CA PRO A 179 4.29 -19.27 -20.12
C PRO A 179 5.24 -19.72 -19.02
N LEU A 180 5.67 -18.80 -18.15
CA LEU A 180 6.52 -19.13 -16.99
C LEU A 180 5.75 -19.95 -15.95
N LEU A 181 4.49 -19.57 -15.67
CA LEU A 181 3.65 -20.33 -14.75
C LEU A 181 3.40 -21.75 -15.27
N ASP A 182 3.17 -21.91 -16.57
CA ASP A 182 2.99 -23.22 -17.20
C ASP A 182 4.27 -24.07 -17.19
N GLN A 183 5.44 -23.44 -17.37
CA GLN A 183 6.72 -24.13 -17.23
C GLN A 183 6.91 -24.67 -15.81
N LEU A 184 6.60 -23.88 -14.78
CA LEU A 184 6.67 -24.32 -13.38
C LEU A 184 5.70 -25.48 -13.10
N ARG A 185 4.47 -25.40 -13.62
CA ARG A 185 3.49 -26.49 -13.51
C ARG A 185 3.99 -27.77 -14.18
N ALA A 186 4.57 -27.66 -15.38
CA ALA A 186 5.17 -28.79 -16.08
C ALA A 186 6.35 -29.41 -15.33
N SER A 187 7.04 -28.64 -14.48
CA SER A 187 8.11 -29.14 -13.60
C SER A 187 7.61 -29.73 -12.27
N GLY A 188 6.28 -29.87 -12.09
CA GLY A 188 5.68 -30.41 -10.86
C GLY A 188 5.52 -29.38 -9.73
N GLU A 189 5.71 -28.09 -10.00
CA GLU A 189 5.45 -27.03 -9.03
C GLU A 189 3.99 -26.56 -9.09
N THR A 190 3.53 -25.93 -8.02
CA THR A 190 2.21 -25.30 -7.92
C THR A 190 2.39 -23.78 -7.74
N PRO A 191 2.64 -23.02 -8.82
CA PRO A 191 2.94 -21.61 -8.73
C PRO A 191 1.69 -20.78 -8.44
N TYR A 192 1.80 -19.85 -7.50
CA TYR A 192 0.75 -18.89 -7.14
C TYR A 192 1.18 -17.48 -7.54
N TRP A 193 0.48 -16.90 -8.51
CA TRP A 193 0.73 -15.52 -8.95
C TRP A 193 0.18 -14.49 -7.95
N ILE A 194 1.01 -13.53 -7.58
CA ILE A 194 0.62 -12.36 -6.81
C ILE A 194 0.96 -11.11 -7.65
N PRO A 195 -0.04 -10.41 -8.21
CA PRO A 195 0.19 -9.28 -9.10
C PRO A 195 0.85 -8.11 -8.37
N GLY A 196 1.54 -7.24 -9.11
CA GLY A 196 2.29 -6.10 -8.58
C GLY A 196 1.56 -5.29 -7.49
N GLY A 197 2.08 -5.34 -6.27
CA GLY A 197 1.53 -4.65 -5.10
C GLY A 197 0.25 -5.27 -4.53
N ALA A 198 -0.08 -6.48 -4.96
CA ALA A 198 -1.27 -7.28 -4.69
C ALA A 198 -2.60 -6.62 -5.08
N SER A 199 -2.59 -5.58 -5.93
CA SER A 199 -3.80 -4.77 -6.14
C SER A 199 -4.83 -5.40 -7.07
N LEU A 200 -4.39 -6.07 -8.13
CA LEU A 200 -5.28 -6.78 -9.05
C LEU A 200 -5.76 -8.11 -8.47
N HIS A 201 -5.19 -8.56 -7.35
CA HIS A 201 -5.65 -9.75 -6.65
C HIS A 201 -7.05 -9.49 -6.07
N PRO A 202 -8.05 -10.39 -6.25
CA PRO A 202 -9.42 -10.18 -5.77
C PRO A 202 -9.54 -9.83 -4.28
N LEU A 203 -8.63 -10.38 -3.46
CA LEU A 203 -8.59 -10.17 -2.00
C LEU A 203 -7.71 -8.98 -1.56
N GLY A 204 -7.05 -8.28 -2.48
CA GLY A 204 -5.98 -7.31 -2.19
C GLY A 204 -6.39 -6.07 -1.41
N GLY A 205 -7.69 -5.72 -1.40
CA GLY A 205 -8.23 -4.58 -0.66
C GLY A 205 -8.62 -4.89 0.79
N LEU A 206 -8.81 -6.16 1.15
CA LEU A 206 -9.41 -6.55 2.43
C LEU A 206 -8.56 -6.16 3.65
N GLY A 207 -7.25 -6.25 3.51
CA GLY A 207 -6.32 -5.82 4.54
C GLY A 207 -6.56 -4.37 4.98
N TYR A 208 -6.70 -3.47 4.00
CA TYR A 208 -6.90 -2.04 4.27
C TYR A 208 -8.36 -1.67 4.58
N ALA A 209 -9.33 -2.49 4.14
CA ALA A 209 -10.69 -2.41 4.68
C ALA A 209 -10.69 -2.67 6.19
N ARG A 210 -9.91 -3.66 6.66
CA ARG A 210 -9.75 -3.91 8.09
C ARG A 210 -9.00 -2.77 8.79
N ALA A 211 -8.01 -2.16 8.14
CA ALA A 211 -7.30 -1.02 8.71
C ALA A 211 -8.22 0.17 9.00
N ALA A 212 -9.29 0.38 8.23
CA ALA A 212 -10.27 1.44 8.52
C ALA A 212 -10.93 1.24 9.90
N PHE A 213 -11.33 0.01 10.22
CA PHE A 213 -11.86 -0.35 11.55
C PHE A 213 -10.80 -0.21 12.63
N GLU A 214 -9.56 -0.62 12.35
CA GLU A 214 -8.43 -0.45 13.27
C GLU A 214 -8.20 1.03 13.61
N ILE A 215 -8.24 1.91 12.60
CA ILE A 215 -8.14 3.35 12.77
C ILE A 215 -9.29 3.87 13.64
N ALA A 216 -10.54 3.49 13.35
CA ALA A 216 -11.70 3.91 14.14
C ALA A 216 -11.65 3.45 15.61
N ALA A 217 -11.08 2.27 15.87
CA ALA A 217 -10.83 1.81 17.24
C ALA A 217 -9.73 2.65 17.91
N GLN A 218 -8.63 2.92 17.21
CA GLN A 218 -7.52 3.73 17.73
C GLN A 218 -7.93 5.20 17.99
N GLU A 219 -8.85 5.77 17.22
CA GLU A 219 -9.41 7.12 17.47
C GLU A 219 -10.02 7.24 18.86
N LYS A 220 -10.77 6.20 19.29
CA LYS A 220 -11.38 6.11 20.62
C LYS A 220 -10.33 5.98 21.72
N GLU A 221 -9.24 5.27 21.46
CA GLU A 221 -8.13 5.09 22.41
C GLU A 221 -7.27 6.35 22.56
N ILE A 222 -7.03 7.07 21.46
CA ILE A 222 -6.21 8.29 21.44
C ILE A 222 -6.96 9.47 22.08
N GLY A 223 -8.29 9.52 21.93
CA GLY A 223 -9.10 10.64 22.43
C GLY A 223 -8.85 11.92 21.64
N LEU A 224 -9.01 11.86 20.32
CA LEU A 224 -8.80 13.00 19.44
C LEU A 224 -9.74 14.17 19.79
N GLY A 225 -9.23 15.39 19.72
CA GLY A 225 -10.05 16.60 19.77
C GLY A 225 -10.79 16.88 18.46
N GLY A 226 -11.47 18.01 18.37
CA GLY A 226 -12.20 18.40 17.16
C GLY A 226 -13.34 17.43 16.85
N SER A 227 -13.32 16.83 15.66
CA SER A 227 -14.34 15.85 15.22
C SER A 227 -14.27 14.50 15.95
N GLY A 228 -13.25 14.25 16.77
CA GLY A 228 -13.02 12.96 17.43
C GLY A 228 -12.52 11.84 16.52
N ARG A 229 -12.23 12.14 15.24
CA ARG A 229 -11.75 11.20 14.23
C ARG A 229 -10.66 11.82 13.36
N PHE A 230 -9.98 11.00 12.57
CA PHE A 230 -9.17 11.46 11.45
C PHE A 230 -10.09 11.79 10.27
N ASP A 231 -10.24 13.08 9.99
CA ASP A 231 -11.10 13.60 8.93
C ASP A 231 -10.48 13.39 7.55
N TYR A 232 -9.15 13.46 7.48
CA TYR A 232 -8.37 13.22 6.27
C TYR A 232 -7.34 12.11 6.50
N VAL A 233 -7.31 11.14 5.60
CA VAL A 233 -6.34 10.03 5.62
C VAL A 233 -5.52 10.06 4.34
N PHE A 234 -4.26 10.46 4.44
CA PHE A 234 -3.30 10.52 3.35
C PHE A 234 -2.53 9.21 3.21
N VAL A 235 -2.49 8.67 1.99
CA VAL A 235 -1.82 7.39 1.72
C VAL A 235 -1.30 7.33 0.30
N ALA A 236 -0.24 6.55 0.07
CA ALA A 236 0.31 6.35 -1.27
C ALA A 236 -0.65 5.58 -2.17
N CYS A 237 -0.90 6.10 -3.37
CA CYS A 237 -1.64 5.44 -4.44
C CYS A 237 -0.71 5.07 -5.60
N GLY A 238 -0.14 3.87 -5.51
CA GLY A 238 0.55 3.22 -6.64
C GLY A 238 -0.38 2.33 -7.45
N SER A 239 -0.45 1.05 -7.08
CA SER A 239 -1.34 0.10 -7.77
C SER A 239 -2.80 0.14 -7.29
N GLY A 240 -3.14 0.90 -6.24
CA GLY A 240 -4.52 1.33 -5.93
C GLY A 240 -5.26 0.60 -4.78
N SER A 241 -5.03 -0.70 -4.55
CA SER A 241 -5.85 -1.46 -3.56
C SER A 241 -5.71 -1.01 -2.11
N THR A 242 -4.64 -0.31 -1.74
CA THR A 242 -4.50 0.30 -0.40
C THR A 242 -5.60 1.36 -0.21
N VAL A 243 -5.75 2.26 -1.18
CA VAL A 243 -6.79 3.30 -1.17
C VAL A 243 -8.17 2.65 -1.28
N GLY A 244 -8.36 1.72 -2.23
CA GLY A 244 -9.64 1.05 -2.42
C GLY A 244 -10.12 0.30 -1.18
N GLY A 245 -9.20 -0.38 -0.47
CA GLY A 245 -9.50 -1.02 0.80
C GLY A 245 -9.94 -0.02 1.87
N LEU A 246 -9.21 1.09 2.06
CA LEU A 246 -9.60 2.13 3.02
C LEU A 246 -10.96 2.72 2.69
N VAL A 247 -11.24 3.02 1.41
CA VAL A 247 -12.54 3.52 0.95
C VAL A 247 -13.65 2.53 1.30
N ALA A 248 -13.48 1.24 0.99
CA ALA A 248 -14.48 0.22 1.32
C ALA A 248 -14.71 0.09 2.83
N GLY A 249 -13.64 0.07 3.63
CA GLY A 249 -13.72 -0.04 5.08
C GLY A 249 -14.40 1.17 5.73
N PHE A 250 -14.04 2.40 5.33
CA PHE A 250 -14.69 3.60 5.84
C PHE A 250 -16.12 3.76 5.35
N LYS A 251 -16.45 3.34 4.13
CA LYS A 251 -17.84 3.32 3.66
C LYS A 251 -18.69 2.34 4.47
N LEU A 252 -18.15 1.19 4.85
CA LEU A 252 -18.85 0.26 5.74
C LEU A 252 -19.08 0.86 7.13
N LEU A 253 -18.07 1.52 7.71
CA LEU A 253 -18.24 2.27 8.96
C LEU A 253 -19.32 3.36 8.83
N GLU A 254 -19.38 4.06 7.70
CA GLU A 254 -20.41 5.07 7.41
C GLU A 254 -21.83 4.47 7.42
N LYS A 255 -22.04 3.31 6.76
CA LYS A 255 -23.32 2.60 6.80
C LYS A 255 -23.69 2.10 8.21
N LEU A 256 -22.70 1.93 9.08
CA LEU A 256 -22.89 1.55 10.48
C LEU A 256 -23.10 2.76 11.40
N GLY A 257 -23.16 3.98 10.85
CA GLY A 257 -23.49 5.21 11.57
C GLY A 257 -22.30 6.06 11.99
N GLU A 258 -21.06 5.68 11.64
CA GLU A 258 -19.91 6.57 11.81
C GLU A 258 -19.97 7.70 10.77
N ALA A 259 -19.51 8.89 11.10
CA ALA A 259 -19.56 10.00 10.17
C ALA A 259 -18.46 9.87 9.07
N PRO A 260 -18.72 10.36 7.85
CA PRO A 260 -17.82 10.18 6.71
C PRO A 260 -16.49 10.91 6.90
N ARG A 261 -15.47 10.42 6.19
CA ARG A 261 -14.11 10.97 6.18
C ARG A 261 -13.48 10.84 4.80
N LYS A 262 -12.45 11.62 4.51
CA LYS A 262 -11.82 11.69 3.19
C LYS A 262 -10.53 10.89 3.14
N VAL A 263 -10.46 9.91 2.24
CA VAL A 263 -9.20 9.23 1.92
C VAL A 263 -8.57 9.95 0.73
N ILE A 264 -7.38 10.51 0.93
CA ILE A 264 -6.63 11.21 -0.11
C ILE A 264 -5.48 10.32 -0.57
N GLY A 265 -5.66 9.70 -1.74
CA GLY A 265 -4.61 8.88 -2.36
C GLY A 265 -3.63 9.75 -3.15
N ILE A 266 -2.38 9.89 -2.70
CA ILE A 266 -1.36 10.62 -3.45
C ILE A 266 -0.78 9.71 -4.54
N LEU A 267 -0.98 10.07 -5.81
CA LEU A 267 -0.45 9.30 -6.94
C LEU A 267 1.08 9.31 -6.94
N ASN A 268 1.68 8.19 -7.35
CA ASN A 268 3.14 8.03 -7.36
C ASN A 268 3.76 7.99 -8.77
N SER A 269 2.92 8.00 -9.81
CA SER A 269 3.31 7.81 -11.21
C SER A 269 2.46 8.68 -12.14
N PRO A 270 3.07 9.42 -13.08
CA PRO A 270 2.35 10.17 -14.11
C PRO A 270 2.05 9.34 -15.37
N THR A 271 2.22 8.01 -15.33
CA THR A 271 2.10 7.14 -16.53
C THR A 271 0.71 7.08 -17.13
N GLN A 272 -0.32 7.39 -16.35
CA GLN A 272 -1.71 7.42 -16.76
C GLN A 272 -2.40 8.62 -16.09
N PRO A 273 -3.46 9.17 -16.70
CA PRO A 273 -4.16 10.32 -16.12
C PRO A 273 -4.85 9.95 -14.80
N ARG A 274 -5.07 10.93 -13.92
CA ARG A 274 -5.73 10.72 -12.62
C ARG A 274 -7.03 9.92 -12.71
N ALA A 275 -7.89 10.25 -13.68
CA ALA A 275 -9.17 9.57 -13.90
C ALA A 275 -9.03 8.04 -14.12
N TYR A 276 -7.97 7.60 -14.81
CA TYR A 276 -7.69 6.18 -14.98
C TYR A 276 -7.41 5.48 -13.64
N HIS A 277 -6.67 6.15 -12.76
CA HIS A 277 -6.38 5.61 -11.43
C HIS A 277 -7.60 5.65 -10.50
N GLU A 278 -8.42 6.70 -10.58
CA GLU A 278 -9.67 6.82 -9.82
C GLU A 278 -10.63 5.67 -10.18
N GLU A 279 -10.82 5.39 -11.47
CA GLU A 279 -11.65 4.27 -11.93
C GLU A 279 -11.11 2.92 -11.41
N ARG A 280 -9.79 2.71 -11.46
CA ARG A 280 -9.15 1.51 -10.92
C ARG A 280 -9.38 1.36 -9.41
N VAL A 281 -9.18 2.44 -8.65
CA VAL A 281 -9.39 2.45 -7.20
C VAL A 281 -10.85 2.18 -6.86
N LEU A 282 -11.79 2.75 -7.61
CA LEU A 282 -13.23 2.48 -7.46
C LEU A 282 -13.55 0.99 -7.65
N ARG A 283 -13.00 0.36 -8.69
CA ARG A 283 -13.14 -1.10 -8.90
C ARG A 283 -12.58 -1.91 -7.73
N PHE A 284 -11.41 -1.54 -7.20
CA PHE A 284 -10.84 -2.22 -6.03
C PHE A 284 -11.67 -2.01 -4.76
N ALA A 285 -12.21 -0.81 -4.56
CA ALA A 285 -13.08 -0.50 -3.43
C ALA A 285 -14.37 -1.33 -3.49
N ARG A 286 -15.05 -1.36 -4.63
CA ARG A 286 -16.25 -2.20 -4.85
C ARG A 286 -15.97 -3.69 -4.67
N LYS A 287 -14.84 -4.16 -5.21
CA LYS A 287 -14.43 -5.56 -5.04
C LYS A 287 -14.17 -5.92 -3.58
N ALA A 288 -13.48 -5.08 -2.82
CA ALA A 288 -13.30 -5.29 -1.39
C ALA A 288 -14.63 -5.17 -0.64
N GLY A 289 -15.48 -4.21 -1.01
CA GLY A 289 -16.81 -3.97 -0.48
C GLY A 289 -17.70 -5.21 -0.53
N SER A 290 -17.74 -5.91 -1.67
CA SER A 290 -18.58 -7.09 -1.83
C SER A 290 -18.21 -8.26 -0.92
N PHE A 291 -16.94 -8.36 -0.50
CA PHE A 291 -16.50 -9.36 0.48
C PHE A 291 -16.84 -8.99 1.93
N ILE A 292 -17.13 -7.72 2.22
CA ILE A 292 -17.36 -7.22 3.58
C ILE A 292 -18.82 -6.81 3.85
N GLY A 293 -19.72 -7.10 2.90
CA GLY A 293 -21.15 -6.86 3.04
C GLY A 293 -21.65 -5.53 2.46
N LEU A 294 -20.86 -4.85 1.63
CA LEU A 294 -21.32 -3.71 0.84
C LEU A 294 -21.82 -4.15 -0.53
N HIS A 295 -22.83 -3.45 -1.03
CA HIS A 295 -23.29 -3.55 -2.42
C HIS A 295 -22.48 -2.60 -3.32
N GLU A 296 -22.54 -2.80 -4.64
CA GLU A 296 -21.74 -2.00 -5.57
C GLU A 296 -22.13 -0.52 -5.55
N GLU A 297 -23.44 -0.26 -5.45
CA GLU A 297 -24.06 1.06 -5.37
C GLU A 297 -23.71 1.83 -4.09
N ASP A 298 -23.23 1.14 -3.04
CA ASP A 298 -22.80 1.80 -1.81
C ASP A 298 -21.52 2.62 -1.99
N ILE A 299 -20.71 2.32 -3.02
CA ILE A 299 -19.44 2.99 -3.30
C ILE A 299 -19.51 3.65 -4.69
N GLY A 300 -19.51 4.98 -4.69
CA GLY A 300 -19.52 5.80 -5.89
C GLY A 300 -18.18 6.47 -6.18
N ALA A 301 -18.10 7.13 -7.34
CA ALA A 301 -16.89 7.85 -7.75
C ALA A 301 -16.51 8.97 -6.77
N GLN A 302 -17.50 9.58 -6.11
CA GLN A 302 -17.30 10.61 -5.08
C GLN A 302 -16.53 10.12 -3.85
N ASP A 303 -16.50 8.80 -3.60
CA ASP A 303 -15.78 8.21 -2.46
C ASP A 303 -14.28 8.04 -2.75
N VAL A 304 -13.85 8.27 -4.01
CA VAL A 304 -12.47 8.13 -4.44
C VAL A 304 -11.89 9.50 -4.74
N THR A 305 -10.92 9.92 -3.93
CA THR A 305 -10.17 11.16 -4.15
C THR A 305 -8.69 10.86 -4.31
N LEU A 306 -8.13 11.18 -5.47
CA LEU A 306 -6.70 11.08 -5.73
C LEU A 306 -6.12 12.47 -5.99
N ASP A 307 -4.84 12.66 -5.66
CA ASP A 307 -4.11 13.89 -5.95
C ASP A 307 -2.82 13.56 -6.71
N ASP A 308 -2.69 14.15 -7.88
CA ASP A 308 -1.61 13.94 -8.83
C ASP A 308 -0.63 15.12 -8.91
N ARG A 309 -0.82 16.17 -8.11
CA ARG A 309 0.08 17.35 -8.08
C ARG A 309 1.53 17.01 -7.70
N PHE A 310 1.76 15.89 -7.03
CA PHE A 310 3.03 15.50 -6.43
C PHE A 310 3.70 14.28 -7.10
N VAL A 311 3.20 13.84 -8.26
CA VAL A 311 3.69 12.63 -8.96
C VAL A 311 5.11 12.79 -9.52
N GLY A 312 5.55 14.01 -9.80
CA GLY A 312 6.84 14.30 -10.44
C GLY A 312 6.92 13.84 -11.89
N SER A 313 8.14 13.73 -12.42
CA SER A 313 8.39 13.47 -13.85
C SER A 313 8.20 12.01 -14.28
N ALA A 314 8.40 11.06 -13.35
CA ALA A 314 8.19 9.63 -13.59
C ALA A 314 8.11 8.83 -12.28
N TYR A 315 7.58 7.60 -12.37
CA TYR A 315 7.60 6.65 -11.26
C TYR A 315 9.04 6.29 -10.86
N GLY A 316 9.34 6.32 -9.56
CA GLY A 316 10.68 6.02 -9.04
C GLY A 316 11.72 7.14 -9.20
N VAL A 317 11.36 8.30 -9.75
CA VAL A 317 12.24 9.48 -9.79
C VAL A 317 11.96 10.35 -8.57
N LEU A 318 13.02 10.70 -7.84
CA LEU A 318 13.00 11.67 -6.75
C LEU A 318 13.33 13.05 -7.33
N ASP A 319 12.44 14.03 -7.11
CA ASP A 319 12.68 15.43 -7.45
C ASP A 319 13.12 16.23 -6.20
N ASP A 320 13.60 17.46 -6.39
CA ASP A 320 14.12 18.30 -5.31
C ASP A 320 13.08 18.53 -4.19
N GLN A 321 11.81 18.69 -4.56
CA GLN A 321 10.72 18.88 -3.60
C GLN A 321 10.40 17.59 -2.82
N GLY A 322 10.51 16.43 -3.46
CA GLY A 322 10.44 15.13 -2.77
C GLY A 322 11.62 14.92 -1.84
N ASN A 323 12.82 15.36 -2.23
CA ASN A 323 14.00 15.32 -1.38
C ASN A 323 13.86 16.25 -0.16
N GLU A 324 13.30 17.43 -0.36
CA GLU A 324 12.99 18.33 0.75
C GLU A 324 11.99 17.71 1.72
N ALA A 325 10.96 17.02 1.22
CA ALA A 325 10.03 16.30 2.08
C ALA A 325 10.69 15.16 2.86
N LEU A 326 11.68 14.45 2.27
CA LEU A 326 12.49 13.47 3.00
C LEU A 326 13.24 14.15 4.16
N LYS A 327 13.91 15.28 3.89
CA LYS A 327 14.69 16.04 4.87
C LYS A 327 13.84 16.55 6.02
N ILE A 328 12.70 17.18 5.73
CA ILE A 328 11.77 17.69 6.75
C ILE A 328 11.36 16.56 7.70
N MET A 329 10.93 15.43 7.15
CA MET A 329 10.42 14.31 7.95
C MET A 329 11.54 13.60 8.74
N ALA A 330 12.73 13.49 8.16
CA ALA A 330 13.88 12.92 8.84
C ALA A 330 14.41 13.82 9.96
N GLN A 331 14.59 15.12 9.70
CA GLN A 331 15.24 16.06 10.62
C GLN A 331 14.31 16.53 11.73
N ASN A 332 13.01 16.67 11.46
CA ASN A 332 12.07 17.23 12.44
C ASN A 332 11.28 16.16 13.21
N GLU A 333 11.01 15.00 12.59
CA GLU A 333 10.21 13.92 13.19
C GLU A 333 11.03 12.64 13.42
N GLY A 334 12.30 12.59 13.00
CA GLY A 334 13.12 11.37 13.09
C GLY A 334 12.56 10.23 12.24
N MET A 335 11.75 10.52 11.23
CA MET A 335 11.02 9.53 10.45
C MET A 335 11.54 9.42 9.02
N ILE A 336 12.19 8.31 8.72
CA ILE A 336 12.74 8.02 7.39
C ILE A 336 11.63 7.57 6.46
N LEU A 337 11.44 8.31 5.38
CA LEU A 337 10.54 7.96 4.28
C LEU A 337 11.35 7.35 3.13
N ASP A 338 10.63 6.73 2.18
CA ASP A 338 11.24 6.24 0.94
C ASP A 338 11.13 7.29 -0.19
N PRO A 339 12.10 7.34 -1.12
CA PRO A 339 12.10 8.29 -2.23
C PRO A 339 10.97 8.16 -3.25
N VAL A 340 10.27 7.01 -3.31
CA VAL A 340 9.34 6.70 -4.40
C VAL A 340 7.88 6.93 -4.02
N TYR A 341 7.50 6.57 -2.80
CA TYR A 341 6.10 6.57 -2.37
C TYR A 341 5.85 7.58 -1.25
N THR A 342 6.45 7.35 -0.09
CA THR A 342 6.07 8.02 1.16
C THR A 342 6.58 9.46 1.22
N SER A 343 7.69 9.79 0.56
CA SER A 343 8.12 11.19 0.35
C SER A 343 7.05 12.02 -0.36
N LYS A 344 6.43 11.47 -1.42
CA LYS A 344 5.37 12.14 -2.19
C LYS A 344 4.10 12.31 -1.37
N VAL A 345 3.75 11.31 -0.55
CA VAL A 345 2.60 11.41 0.35
C VAL A 345 2.82 12.49 1.41
N ALA A 346 3.99 12.51 2.05
CA ALA A 346 4.32 13.51 3.03
C ALA A 346 4.34 14.92 2.40
N ARG A 347 4.95 15.08 1.23
CA ARG A 347 4.90 16.34 0.45
C ARG A 347 3.46 16.79 0.20
N GLY A 348 2.61 15.89 -0.28
CA GLY A 348 1.21 16.20 -0.56
C GLY A 348 0.43 16.58 0.69
N MET A 349 0.55 15.78 1.76
CA MET A 349 -0.07 16.09 3.05
C MET A 349 0.39 17.46 3.58
N MET A 350 1.70 17.73 3.59
CA MET A 350 2.24 19.00 4.09
C MET A 350 1.73 20.19 3.28
N HIS A 351 1.58 20.03 1.95
CA HIS A 351 0.97 21.05 1.10
C HIS A 351 -0.48 21.31 1.51
N TRP A 352 -1.31 20.26 1.59
CA TRP A 352 -2.72 20.39 1.99
C TRP A 352 -2.89 21.02 3.38
N VAL A 353 -2.01 20.67 4.32
CA VAL A 353 -1.99 21.24 5.67
C VAL A 353 -1.60 22.72 5.65
N LYS A 354 -0.53 23.08 4.93
CA LYS A 354 -0.02 24.45 4.82
C LYS A 354 -1.03 25.37 4.13
N GLU A 355 -1.61 24.92 3.03
CA GLU A 355 -2.63 25.66 2.26
C GLU A 355 -4.03 25.58 2.91
N ARG A 356 -4.14 24.83 4.04
CA ARG A 356 -5.38 24.61 4.80
C ARG A 356 -6.52 24.02 3.96
N GLU A 357 -6.21 23.23 2.94
CA GLU A 357 -7.17 22.46 2.14
C GLU A 357 -7.89 21.35 2.96
N VAL A 358 -7.34 21.02 4.12
CA VAL A 358 -7.95 20.12 5.12
C VAL A 358 -8.84 20.84 6.14
N ALA A 359 -8.94 22.17 6.11
CA ALA A 359 -9.80 22.90 7.03
C ALA A 359 -11.25 22.78 6.57
N GLU A 360 -12.04 22.00 7.31
CA GLU A 360 -13.47 21.84 7.04
C GLU A 360 -14.26 22.99 7.66
N PRO A 361 -15.15 23.66 6.91
CA PRO A 361 -16.04 24.66 7.46
C PRO A 361 -16.90 24.10 8.60
N GLY A 362 -16.95 24.80 9.73
CA GLY A 362 -17.78 24.42 10.88
C GLY A 362 -17.14 23.43 11.85
N LEU A 363 -15.89 23.00 11.62
CA LEU A 363 -15.10 22.30 12.63
C LEU A 363 -14.13 23.25 13.33
N ASP A 364 -14.07 23.16 14.67
CA ASP A 364 -13.09 23.89 15.48
C ASP A 364 -11.68 23.28 15.36
N GLY A 365 -11.57 22.07 14.81
CA GLY A 365 -10.30 21.47 14.42
C GLY A 365 -10.46 20.21 13.56
N THR A 366 -9.47 19.98 12.70
CA THR A 366 -9.34 18.84 11.81
C THR A 366 -8.17 17.96 12.27
N ASN A 367 -8.35 16.64 12.26
CA ASN A 367 -7.25 15.69 12.43
C ASN A 367 -6.88 15.01 11.12
N VAL A 368 -5.58 15.03 10.80
CA VAL A 368 -5.00 14.48 9.57
C VAL A 368 -4.14 13.26 9.92
N LEU A 369 -4.38 12.15 9.23
CA LEU A 369 -3.61 10.92 9.38
C LEU A 369 -2.79 10.64 8.12
N PHE A 370 -1.47 10.60 8.26
CA PHE A 370 -0.55 10.06 7.27
C PHE A 370 -0.33 8.57 7.51
N ILE A 371 -0.60 7.72 6.52
CA ILE A 371 -0.25 6.30 6.59
C ILE A 371 1.14 6.10 6.02
N HIS A 372 2.11 5.84 6.88
CA HIS A 372 3.47 5.52 6.49
C HIS A 372 3.55 4.07 6.01
N THR A 373 3.45 3.86 4.69
CA THR A 373 3.35 2.51 4.10
C THR A 373 4.65 1.69 4.07
N GLY A 374 5.71 2.15 4.72
CA GLY A 374 7.08 1.63 4.61
C GLY A 374 7.75 1.98 3.29
N GLY A 375 8.82 1.24 2.98
CA GLY A 375 9.57 1.33 1.73
C GLY A 375 11.02 1.79 1.87
N GLN A 376 11.45 2.08 3.08
CA GLN A 376 12.75 2.68 3.41
C GLN A 376 13.95 1.85 2.91
N ALA A 377 13.78 0.54 2.73
CA ALA A 377 14.80 -0.34 2.17
C ALA A 377 15.25 0.09 0.76
N ALA A 378 14.39 0.78 -0.01
CA ALA A 378 14.75 1.32 -1.31
C ALA A 378 15.75 2.48 -1.22
N LEU A 379 15.86 3.16 -0.07
CA LEU A 379 16.70 4.37 0.08
C LEU A 379 18.17 4.11 -0.27
N GLY A 380 18.71 2.93 0.07
CA GLY A 380 20.09 2.56 -0.27
C GLY A 380 20.39 2.51 -1.77
N ALA A 381 19.37 2.51 -2.63
CA ALA A 381 19.52 2.60 -4.08
C ALA A 381 19.57 4.05 -4.61
N TYR A 382 19.25 5.04 -3.78
CA TYR A 382 19.26 6.47 -4.09
C TYR A 382 20.47 7.12 -3.40
N VAL A 383 21.67 6.78 -3.87
CA VAL A 383 22.92 7.06 -3.17
C VAL A 383 23.29 8.55 -3.01
N ASP A 384 22.63 9.45 -3.74
CA ASP A 384 22.87 10.91 -3.64
C ASP A 384 21.88 11.62 -2.71
N VAL A 385 21.04 10.87 -1.99
CA VAL A 385 20.15 11.45 -0.98
C VAL A 385 20.95 11.68 0.30
N ASP A 386 21.19 12.97 0.60
CA ASP A 386 21.92 13.47 1.78
C ASP A 386 21.01 14.06 2.87
#